data_AF-A0A5N7XIC7-F1
#
_entry.id   AF-A0A5N7XIC7-F1
#
_cell.length_a   1.000
_cell.length_b   1.000
_cell.length_c   1.000
_cell.angle_alpha   90.00
_cell.angle_beta   90.00
_cell.angle_gamma   90.00
#
_symmetry.space_group_name_H-M   'P 1'
#
loop_
_entity.id
_entity.type
_entity.pdbx_description
1 polymer ?
#
loop_
_entity_poly.entity_id
_entity_poly.type
_entity_poly.pdbx_seq_one_letter_code
_entity_poly.pdbx_strand_id
1 'polypeptide(L)'
;MADSLLPPNATPLDRAAESVMVKHFDAIDQPHRALWNPDTCPLEFLPWLAWAMGVEAWRSEWPEAIKRALVRNAIQVQRQRGTLKSVRDTVASFGGAISIREWWQTAPKGAPHTFELVFTMTGQDGEQASAAFVQDVMAEVSRVKPLRSHFTFIQGLSAQASIQLACVGRPVAYTRLDMDVG
;
A
#
# COMPACT_ATOMS: atom_id res chain seq x y z
N MET A 1 16.45 13.89 -32.79
CA MET A 1 16.44 14.94 -33.82
C MET A 1 15.64 14.38 -34.97
N ALA A 2 14.39 14.81 -35.11
CA ALA A 2 13.53 14.31 -36.18
C ALA A 2 14.03 14.83 -37.53
N ASP A 3 13.99 13.97 -38.55
CA ASP A 3 14.22 14.41 -39.93
C ASP A 3 13.14 15.43 -40.32
N SER A 4 13.55 16.51 -40.98
CA SER A 4 12.62 17.53 -41.49
C SER A 4 11.64 16.87 -42.47
N LEU A 5 10.36 17.20 -42.32
CA LEU A 5 9.30 16.68 -43.21
C LEU A 5 9.20 17.50 -44.50
N LEU A 6 9.94 18.60 -44.59
CA LEU A 6 9.95 19.47 -45.75
C LEU A 6 10.74 18.86 -46.91
N PRO A 7 10.35 19.17 -48.16
CA PRO A 7 11.10 18.73 -49.32
C PRO A 7 12.47 19.44 -49.40
N PRO A 8 13.45 18.88 -50.14
CA PRO A 8 14.80 19.44 -50.22
C PRO A 8 14.88 20.89 -50.74
N ASN A 9 13.88 21.33 -51.51
CA ASN A 9 13.78 22.68 -52.09
C ASN A 9 13.09 23.71 -51.17
N ALA A 10 12.84 23.39 -49.91
CA ALA A 10 12.19 24.29 -48.97
C ALA A 10 12.97 25.60 -48.73
N THR A 11 12.25 26.71 -48.67
CA THR A 11 12.83 28.04 -48.47
C THR A 11 13.25 28.26 -47.00
N PRO A 12 14.08 29.27 -46.70
CA PRO A 12 14.42 29.61 -45.33
C PRO A 12 13.20 29.95 -44.46
N LEU A 13 12.15 30.55 -45.04
CA LEU A 13 10.91 30.85 -44.35
C LEU A 13 10.15 29.57 -43.97
N ASP A 14 10.08 28.60 -44.90
CA ASP A 14 9.42 27.32 -44.64
C ASP A 14 10.09 26.57 -43.49
N ARG A 15 11.43 26.52 -43.48
CA ARG A 15 12.20 25.91 -42.39
C ARG A 15 12.04 26.66 -41.07
N ALA A 16 11.96 27.99 -41.10
CA ALA A 16 11.69 28.78 -39.91
C ALA A 16 10.29 28.48 -39.35
N ALA A 17 9.28 28.41 -40.21
CA ALA A 17 7.91 28.06 -39.83
C ALA A 17 7.82 26.62 -39.26
N GLU A 18 8.44 25.63 -39.91
CA GLU A 18 8.53 24.26 -39.39
C GLU A 18 9.18 24.25 -38.00
N SER A 19 10.29 24.97 -37.80
CA SER A 19 10.98 25.01 -36.51
C SER A 19 10.13 25.59 -35.38
N VAL A 20 9.29 26.59 -35.68
CA VAL A 20 8.36 27.19 -34.70
C VAL A 20 7.22 26.21 -34.39
N MET A 21 6.66 25.57 -35.42
CA MET A 21 5.60 24.58 -35.25
C MET A 21 6.06 23.37 -34.45
N VAL A 22 7.20 22.77 -34.80
CA VAL A 22 7.77 21.62 -34.08
C VAL A 22 8.01 21.96 -32.61
N LYS A 23 8.64 23.10 -32.32
CA LYS A 23 8.83 23.55 -30.93
C LYS A 23 7.53 23.73 -30.17
N HIS A 24 6.49 24.23 -30.83
CA HIS A 24 5.18 24.41 -30.20
C HIS A 24 4.52 23.06 -29.87
N PHE A 25 4.57 22.10 -30.79
CA PHE A 25 4.01 20.76 -30.56
C PHE A 25 4.81 19.94 -29.54
N ASP A 26 6.14 19.99 -29.59
CA ASP A 26 7.02 19.30 -28.63
C ASP A 26 6.89 19.86 -27.21
N ALA A 27 6.47 21.13 -27.07
CA ALA A 27 6.19 21.74 -25.78
C ALA A 27 4.86 21.28 -25.14
N ILE A 28 3.98 20.60 -25.90
CA ILE A 28 2.75 20.05 -25.37
C ILE A 28 3.09 18.77 -24.59
N ASP A 29 2.91 18.81 -23.27
CA ASP A 29 3.10 17.63 -22.44
C ASP A 29 2.13 16.51 -22.85
N GLN A 30 2.64 15.29 -22.92
CA GLN A 30 1.91 14.10 -23.34
C GLN A 30 1.85 13.07 -22.21
N PRO A 31 1.02 13.28 -21.18
CA PRO A 31 1.00 12.45 -19.98
C PRO A 31 0.32 11.09 -20.16
N HIS A 32 -0.15 10.75 -21.38
CA HIS A 32 -0.96 9.56 -21.66
C HIS A 32 -0.33 8.24 -21.17
N ARG A 33 1.00 8.08 -21.28
CA ARG A 33 1.70 6.91 -20.74
C ARG A 33 1.70 6.88 -19.22
N ALA A 34 1.85 8.04 -18.59
CA ALA A 34 1.85 8.16 -17.14
C ALA A 34 0.47 7.81 -16.58
N LEU A 35 -0.62 8.18 -17.26
CA LEU A 35 -2.00 7.90 -16.85
C LEU A 35 -2.32 6.39 -16.76
N TRP A 36 -1.68 5.56 -17.60
CA TRP A 36 -1.87 4.10 -17.61
C TRP A 36 -0.87 3.33 -16.75
N ASN A 37 0.06 4.01 -16.08
CA ASN A 37 1.04 3.38 -15.21
C ASN A 37 0.70 3.70 -13.74
N PRO A 38 0.38 2.68 -12.91
CA PRO A 38 0.02 2.86 -11.50
C PRO A 38 1.08 3.58 -10.65
N ASP A 39 2.34 3.59 -11.08
CA ASP A 39 3.45 4.16 -10.32
C ASP A 39 3.72 5.63 -10.67
N THR A 40 3.44 6.02 -11.91
CA THR A 40 3.68 7.39 -12.40
C THR A 40 2.40 8.19 -12.59
N CYS A 41 1.23 7.55 -12.52
CA CYS A 41 -0.06 8.23 -12.66
C CYS A 41 -0.23 9.29 -11.56
N PRO A 42 -0.61 10.54 -11.90
CA PRO A 42 -0.92 11.56 -10.91
C PRO A 42 -2.02 11.08 -9.95
N LEU A 43 -1.90 11.42 -8.66
CA LEU A 43 -2.78 10.89 -7.62
C LEU A 43 -4.26 11.24 -7.84
N GLU A 44 -4.53 12.40 -8.44
CA GLU A 44 -5.88 12.85 -8.80
C GLU A 44 -6.56 11.97 -9.86
N PHE A 45 -5.78 11.34 -10.75
CA PHE A 45 -6.28 10.46 -11.80
C PHE A 45 -6.24 8.98 -11.43
N LEU A 46 -5.51 8.63 -10.37
CA LEU A 46 -5.38 7.26 -9.91
C LEU A 46 -6.71 6.55 -9.60
N PRO A 47 -7.76 7.21 -9.04
CA PRO A 47 -9.07 6.58 -8.84
C PRO A 47 -9.73 6.14 -10.16
N TRP A 48 -9.54 6.89 -11.24
CA TRP A 48 -10.10 6.56 -12.55
C TRP A 48 -9.35 5.39 -13.18
N LEU A 49 -8.03 5.34 -13.01
CA LEU A 49 -7.25 4.17 -13.38
C LEU A 49 -7.68 2.94 -12.57
N ALA A 50 -7.90 3.09 -11.26
CA ALA A 50 -8.39 2.01 -10.40
C ALA A 50 -9.74 1.46 -10.88
N TRP A 51 -10.68 2.35 -11.21
CA TRP A 51 -11.98 1.99 -11.77
C TRP A 51 -11.85 1.23 -13.11
N ALA A 52 -11.03 1.74 -14.03
CA ALA A 52 -10.77 1.08 -15.32
C ALA A 52 -10.15 -0.31 -15.16
N MET A 53 -9.36 -0.50 -14.09
CA MET A 53 -8.73 -1.77 -13.73
C MET A 53 -9.65 -2.68 -12.89
N GLY A 54 -10.90 -2.29 -12.65
CA GLY A 54 -11.89 -3.08 -11.91
C GLY A 54 -11.62 -3.19 -10.41
N VAL A 55 -10.96 -2.19 -9.82
CA VAL A 55 -10.81 -2.07 -8.36
C VAL A 55 -12.09 -1.43 -7.81
N GLU A 56 -12.85 -2.19 -7.02
CA GLU A 56 -14.10 -1.71 -6.41
C GLU A 56 -13.87 -1.03 -5.04
N ALA A 57 -12.86 -1.48 -4.29
CA ALA A 57 -12.53 -0.90 -3.00
C ALA A 57 -11.65 0.34 -3.18
N TRP A 58 -12.19 1.51 -2.83
CA TRP A 58 -11.43 2.75 -2.87
C TRP A 58 -11.84 3.69 -1.75
N ARG A 59 -10.84 4.23 -1.05
CA ARG A 59 -11.00 5.25 0.00
C ARG A 59 -10.05 6.42 -0.27
N SER A 60 -10.54 7.64 -0.09
CA SER A 60 -9.72 8.84 -0.32
C SER A 60 -8.68 9.04 0.78
N GLU A 61 -8.95 8.53 1.97
CA GLU A 61 -8.09 8.59 3.16
C GLU A 61 -6.93 7.58 3.16
N TRP A 62 -6.94 6.58 2.26
CA TRP A 62 -5.86 5.60 2.23
C TRP A 62 -4.52 6.22 1.82
N PRO A 63 -3.40 5.73 2.41
CA PRO A 63 -2.06 6.05 1.95
C PRO A 63 -1.88 5.78 0.45
N GLU A 64 -1.13 6.66 -0.22
CA GLU A 64 -0.82 6.54 -1.65
C GLU A 64 -0.20 5.19 -2.00
N ALA A 65 0.67 4.66 -1.15
CA ALA A 65 1.30 3.36 -1.35
C ALA A 65 0.28 2.21 -1.49
N ILE A 66 -0.76 2.20 -0.65
CA ILE A 66 -1.84 1.18 -0.69
C ILE A 66 -2.66 1.35 -1.97
N LYS A 67 -3.05 2.58 -2.29
CA LYS A 67 -3.79 2.90 -3.52
C LYS A 67 -3.05 2.41 -4.76
N ARG A 68 -1.77 2.74 -4.89
CA ARG A 68 -0.94 2.30 -6.04
C ARG A 68 -0.75 0.79 -6.06
N ALA A 69 -0.54 0.15 -4.92
CA ALA A 69 -0.39 -1.31 -4.82
C ALA A 69 -1.66 -2.05 -5.28
N LEU A 70 -2.84 -1.58 -4.86
CA LEU A 70 -4.12 -2.15 -5.30
C LEU A 70 -4.28 -2.08 -6.82
N VAL A 71 -4.02 -0.93 -7.43
CA VAL A 71 -4.14 -0.76 -8.88
C VAL A 71 -3.10 -1.60 -9.62
N ARG A 72 -1.85 -1.63 -9.13
CA ARG A 72 -0.76 -2.42 -9.72
C ARG A 72 -1.07 -3.92 -9.75
N ASN A 73 -1.69 -4.43 -8.69
CA ASN A 73 -1.98 -5.86 -8.55
C ASN A 73 -3.34 -6.28 -9.12
N ALA A 74 -4.20 -5.33 -9.51
CA ALA A 74 -5.59 -5.58 -9.91
C ALA A 74 -5.74 -6.69 -10.97
N ILE A 75 -5.01 -6.60 -12.09
CA ILE A 75 -5.09 -7.60 -13.18
C ILE A 75 -4.70 -8.99 -12.67
N GLN A 76 -3.59 -9.08 -11.92
CA GLN A 76 -3.13 -10.37 -11.42
C GLN A 76 -4.15 -10.97 -10.47
N VAL A 77 -4.66 -10.21 -9.50
CA VAL A 77 -5.69 -10.65 -8.56
C VAL A 77 -6.94 -11.16 -9.31
N GLN A 78 -7.42 -10.42 -10.30
CA GLN A 78 -8.62 -10.79 -11.08
C GLN A 78 -8.41 -12.07 -11.89
N ARG A 79 -7.24 -12.26 -12.51
CA ARG A 79 -6.94 -13.46 -13.33
C ARG A 79 -6.95 -14.77 -12.52
N GLN A 80 -6.65 -14.70 -11.23
CA GLN A 80 -6.62 -15.83 -10.30
C GLN A 80 -7.68 -15.68 -9.19
N ARG A 81 -8.76 -14.93 -9.46
CA ARG A 81 -9.87 -14.77 -8.52
C ARG A 81 -10.43 -16.15 -8.13
N GLY A 82 -10.74 -16.32 -6.85
CA GLY A 82 -11.20 -17.60 -6.31
C GLY A 82 -10.07 -18.55 -5.89
N THR A 83 -8.82 -18.12 -5.89
CA THR A 83 -7.68 -18.89 -5.39
C THR A 83 -7.17 -18.33 -4.07
N LEU A 84 -6.44 -19.13 -3.30
CA LEU A 84 -5.75 -18.63 -2.10
C LEU A 84 -4.69 -17.57 -2.45
N LYS A 85 -4.08 -17.67 -3.65
CA LYS A 85 -3.07 -16.72 -4.08
C LYS A 85 -3.66 -15.34 -4.29
N SER A 86 -4.84 -15.22 -4.89
CA SER A 86 -5.50 -13.91 -5.03
C SER A 86 -5.89 -13.32 -3.69
N VAL A 87 -6.35 -14.13 -2.71
CA VAL A 87 -6.57 -13.66 -1.33
C VAL A 87 -5.27 -13.13 -0.71
N ARG A 88 -4.15 -13.83 -0.87
CA ARG A 88 -2.84 -13.36 -0.36
C ARG A 88 -2.39 -12.07 -1.03
N ASP A 89 -2.45 -12.00 -2.35
CA ASP A 89 -2.01 -10.85 -3.14
C ASP A 89 -2.88 -9.60 -2.85
N THR A 90 -4.19 -9.79 -2.66
CA THR A 90 -5.11 -8.74 -2.20
C THR A 90 -4.68 -8.17 -0.85
N VAL A 91 -4.47 -9.04 0.15
CA VAL A 91 -4.12 -8.57 1.50
C VAL A 91 -2.71 -7.95 1.56
N ALA A 92 -1.77 -8.46 0.76
CA ALA A 92 -0.45 -7.85 0.61
C ALA A 92 -0.54 -6.42 0.01
N SER A 93 -1.53 -6.15 -0.85
CA SER A 93 -1.75 -4.80 -1.41
C SER A 93 -2.19 -3.77 -0.37
N PHE A 94 -2.81 -4.24 0.74
CA PHE A 94 -3.13 -3.42 1.90
C PHE A 94 -1.95 -3.24 2.88
N GLY A 95 -0.76 -3.78 2.55
CA GLY A 95 0.44 -3.65 3.37
C GLY A 95 0.48 -4.58 4.59
N GLY A 96 -0.44 -5.53 4.70
CA GLY A 96 -0.45 -6.51 5.79
C GLY A 96 0.21 -7.83 5.41
N ALA A 97 0.75 -8.51 6.42
CA ALA A 97 1.14 -9.91 6.30
C ALA A 97 -0.04 -10.81 6.66
N ILE A 98 -0.18 -11.90 5.92
CA ILE A 98 -1.29 -12.83 6.06
C ILE A 98 -0.78 -14.26 6.17
N SER A 99 -1.29 -14.98 7.16
CA SER A 99 -1.22 -16.44 7.20
C SER A 99 -2.60 -17.00 6.94
N ILE A 100 -2.69 -17.94 6.00
CA ILE A 100 -3.95 -18.62 5.67
C ILE A 100 -3.81 -20.07 6.08
N ARG A 101 -4.78 -20.56 6.87
CA ARG A 101 -4.88 -21.96 7.27
C ARG A 101 -6.19 -22.55 6.81
N GLU A 102 -6.15 -23.58 5.98
CA GLU A 102 -7.37 -24.24 5.51
C GLU A 102 -7.89 -25.26 6.53
N TRP A 103 -9.19 -25.58 6.49
CA TRP A 103 -9.85 -26.53 7.38
C TRP A 103 -9.17 -27.91 7.49
N TRP A 104 -8.49 -28.35 6.43
CA TRP A 104 -7.78 -29.64 6.41
C TRP A 104 -6.37 -29.56 7.02
N GLN A 105 -5.85 -28.36 7.27
CA GLN A 105 -4.56 -28.08 7.91
C GLN A 105 -4.67 -27.86 9.43
N THR A 106 -5.89 -27.81 9.97
CA THR A 106 -6.13 -27.72 11.41
C THR A 106 -6.20 -29.12 12.04
N ALA A 107 -5.82 -29.22 13.31
CA ALA A 107 -5.95 -30.43 14.11
C ALA A 107 -6.72 -30.09 15.40
N PRO A 108 -8.00 -30.52 15.55
CA PRO A 108 -8.80 -31.33 14.62
C PRO A 108 -9.16 -30.59 13.32
N LYS A 109 -9.55 -31.34 12.27
CA LYS A 109 -9.99 -30.76 10.99
C LYS A 109 -11.23 -29.89 11.20
N GLY A 110 -11.22 -28.69 10.65
CA GLY A 110 -12.34 -27.76 10.69
C GLY A 110 -13.50 -28.16 9.76
N ALA A 111 -14.51 -27.31 9.69
CA ALA A 111 -15.64 -27.51 8.76
C ALA A 111 -15.18 -27.44 7.29
N PRO A 112 -15.66 -28.33 6.39
CA PRO A 112 -15.31 -28.27 4.98
C PRO A 112 -15.56 -26.90 4.35
N HIS A 113 -14.69 -26.50 3.44
CA HIS A 113 -14.74 -25.20 2.73
C HIS A 113 -14.54 -23.97 3.63
N THR A 114 -13.95 -24.11 4.81
CA THR A 114 -13.54 -22.96 5.62
C THR A 114 -12.02 -22.75 5.63
N PHE A 115 -11.61 -21.50 5.87
CA PHE A 115 -10.22 -21.16 6.12
C PHE A 115 -10.10 -20.03 7.15
N GLU A 116 -9.04 -20.05 7.93
CA GLU A 116 -8.70 -18.97 8.85
C GLU A 116 -7.72 -18.02 8.15
N LEU A 117 -8.01 -16.73 8.27
CA LEU A 117 -7.18 -15.66 7.76
C LEU A 117 -6.61 -14.91 8.95
N VAL A 118 -5.36 -15.20 9.29
CA VAL A 118 -4.63 -14.49 10.35
C VAL A 118 -3.95 -13.30 9.71
N PHE A 119 -4.49 -12.11 9.99
CA PHE A 119 -3.98 -10.85 9.52
C PHE A 119 -3.13 -10.19 10.59
N THR A 120 -1.88 -9.89 10.25
CA THR A 120 -0.97 -9.13 11.10
C THR A 120 -0.56 -7.88 10.33
N MET A 121 -0.90 -6.72 10.88
CA MET A 121 -0.49 -5.44 10.34
C MET A 121 0.50 -4.80 11.30
N THR A 122 1.69 -4.52 10.81
CA THR A 122 2.62 -3.60 11.47
C THR A 122 2.36 -2.25 10.82
N GLY A 123 1.60 -1.37 11.48
CA GLY A 123 1.48 0.01 11.03
C GLY A 123 2.87 0.64 10.93
N GLN A 124 3.06 1.61 10.03
CA GLN A 124 4.34 2.33 9.89
C GLN A 124 4.78 3.01 11.20
N ASP A 125 3.86 3.23 12.15
CA ASP A 125 4.10 3.77 13.50
C ASP A 125 3.65 2.84 14.65
N GLY A 126 3.42 1.55 14.37
CA GLY A 126 2.89 0.61 15.39
C GLY A 126 1.42 0.84 15.78
N GLU A 127 0.72 1.74 15.10
CA GLU A 127 -0.72 1.94 15.28
C GLU A 127 -1.54 0.74 14.79
N GLN A 128 -2.62 0.44 15.51
CA GLN A 128 -3.57 -0.59 15.14
C GLN A 128 -4.32 -0.18 13.87
N ALA A 129 -4.57 -1.15 12.98
CA ALA A 129 -5.49 -0.94 11.86
C ALA A 129 -6.85 -0.50 12.40
N SER A 130 -7.36 0.65 11.92
CA SER A 130 -8.69 1.12 12.30
C SER A 130 -9.74 0.06 11.95
N ALA A 131 -10.83 0.00 12.72
CA ALA A 131 -11.92 -0.95 12.45
C ALA A 131 -12.48 -0.79 11.03
N ALA A 132 -12.54 0.45 10.52
CA ALA A 132 -12.95 0.75 9.16
C ALA A 132 -11.99 0.13 8.12
N PHE A 133 -10.68 0.23 8.34
CA PHE A 133 -9.69 -0.40 7.46
C PHE A 133 -9.79 -1.92 7.45
N VAL A 134 -9.97 -2.54 8.63
CA VAL A 134 -10.16 -3.99 8.73
C VAL A 134 -11.43 -4.42 7.97
N GLN A 135 -12.52 -3.67 8.09
CA GLN A 135 -13.74 -3.93 7.33
C GLN A 135 -13.54 -3.84 5.82
N ASP A 136 -12.76 -2.85 5.35
CA ASP A 136 -12.44 -2.71 3.93
C ASP A 136 -11.61 -3.90 3.41
N VAL A 137 -10.61 -4.35 4.18
CA VAL A 137 -9.82 -5.56 3.85
C VAL A 137 -10.72 -6.79 3.80
N MET A 138 -11.60 -6.97 4.80
CA MET A 138 -12.54 -8.09 4.83
C MET A 138 -13.50 -8.07 3.64
N ALA A 139 -13.99 -6.89 3.25
CA ALA A 139 -14.87 -6.72 2.09
C ALA A 139 -14.14 -7.10 0.80
N GLU A 140 -12.88 -6.69 0.65
CA GLU A 140 -12.09 -7.02 -0.55
C GLU A 140 -11.73 -8.50 -0.62
N VAL A 141 -11.32 -9.11 0.49
CA VAL A 141 -11.11 -10.57 0.58
C VAL A 141 -12.40 -11.33 0.25
N SER A 142 -13.55 -10.85 0.71
CA SER A 142 -14.85 -11.47 0.43
C SER A 142 -15.20 -11.46 -1.07
N ARG A 143 -14.75 -10.44 -1.81
CA ARG A 143 -14.92 -10.37 -3.27
C ARG A 143 -14.01 -11.33 -4.01
N VAL A 144 -12.79 -11.53 -3.51
CA VAL A 144 -11.74 -12.28 -4.22
C VAL A 144 -11.74 -13.78 -3.88
N LYS A 145 -12.19 -14.15 -2.68
CA LYS A 145 -12.22 -15.55 -2.22
C LYS A 145 -13.07 -16.45 -3.14
N PRO A 146 -12.80 -17.77 -3.17
CA PRO A 146 -13.72 -18.70 -3.82
C PRO A 146 -15.13 -18.58 -3.23
N LEU A 147 -16.15 -18.52 -4.10
CA LEU A 147 -17.53 -18.25 -3.71
C LEU A 147 -18.04 -19.21 -2.62
N ARG A 148 -17.73 -20.50 -2.80
CA ARG A 148 -18.12 -21.59 -1.87
C ARG A 148 -17.38 -21.59 -0.53
N SER A 149 -16.31 -20.83 -0.39
CA SER A 149 -15.44 -20.89 0.78
C SER A 149 -15.78 -19.79 1.79
N HIS A 150 -15.80 -20.10 3.06
CA HIS A 150 -16.04 -19.14 4.14
C HIS A 150 -14.74 -18.90 4.93
N PHE A 151 -14.58 -17.70 5.48
CA PHE A 151 -13.38 -17.38 6.25
C PHE A 151 -13.71 -16.82 7.61
N THR A 152 -12.84 -17.14 8.57
CA THR A 152 -12.76 -16.44 9.86
C THR A 152 -11.58 -15.50 9.80
N PHE A 153 -11.84 -14.21 10.02
CA PHE A 153 -10.79 -13.19 10.07
C PHE A 153 -10.27 -13.07 11.50
N ILE A 154 -8.98 -13.30 11.69
CA ILE A 154 -8.31 -13.23 12.98
C ILE A 154 -7.28 -12.10 12.90
N GLN A 155 -7.48 -11.04 13.69
CA GLN A 155 -6.51 -9.95 13.79
C GLN A 155 -5.49 -10.27 14.88
N GLY A 156 -4.22 -10.42 14.49
CA GLY A 156 -3.12 -10.57 15.44
C GLY A 156 -2.74 -9.21 16.02
N LEU A 157 -2.80 -9.07 17.34
CA LEU A 157 -2.31 -7.90 18.06
C LEU A 157 -0.90 -8.21 18.58
N SER A 158 0.09 -7.41 18.18
CA SER A 158 1.44 -7.45 18.76
C SER A 158 1.68 -6.21 19.60
N ALA A 159 2.02 -6.38 20.87
CA ALA A 159 2.44 -5.28 21.75
C ALA A 159 3.90 -5.51 22.18
N GLN A 160 4.74 -4.49 22.04
CA GLN A 160 6.07 -4.47 22.64
C GLN A 160 6.02 -3.72 23.97
N ALA A 161 6.48 -4.38 25.04
CA ALA A 161 6.70 -3.75 26.34
C ALA A 161 8.21 -3.70 26.62
N SER A 162 8.66 -2.60 27.22
CA SER A 162 10.03 -2.49 27.74
C SER A 162 9.99 -2.46 29.26
N ILE A 163 10.93 -3.15 29.90
CA ILE A 163 11.14 -3.06 31.35
C ILE A 163 12.13 -1.91 31.58
N GLN A 164 11.71 -0.90 32.32
CA GLN A 164 12.58 0.22 32.72
C GLN A 164 12.97 0.08 34.20
N LEU A 165 14.21 0.44 34.50
CA LEU A 165 14.77 0.38 35.86
C LEU A 165 14.81 1.82 36.41
N ALA A 166 13.99 2.09 37.44
CA ALA A 166 13.99 3.37 38.14
C ALA A 166 14.83 3.26 39.42
N CYS A 167 15.79 4.16 39.61
CA CYS A 167 16.63 4.22 40.81
C CYS A 167 16.27 5.45 41.64
N VAL A 168 16.00 5.27 42.94
CA VAL A 168 15.76 6.37 43.88
C VAL A 168 16.94 6.41 44.85
N GLY A 169 17.79 7.44 44.70
CA GLY A 169 18.87 7.73 45.64
C GLY A 169 18.45 8.84 46.60
N ARG A 170 18.58 8.61 47.91
CA ARG A 170 18.37 9.65 48.92
C ARG A 170 19.73 10.07 49.48
N PRO A 171 20.28 11.23 49.09
CA PRO A 171 21.60 11.64 49.57
C PRO A 171 21.53 11.94 51.07
N VAL A 172 22.46 11.37 51.83
CA VAL A 172 22.71 11.74 53.23
C VAL A 172 24.07 12.41 53.28
N ALA A 173 24.10 13.68 53.65
CA ALA A 173 25.33 14.43 53.84
C ALA A 173 25.65 14.47 55.34
N TYR A 174 26.85 14.01 55.71
CA TYR A 174 27.40 14.19 57.05
C TYR A 174 28.47 15.26 56.98
N THR A 175 28.26 16.36 57.70
CA THR A 175 29.31 17.34 57.96
C THR A 175 29.90 17.04 59.33
N ARG A 176 31.23 16.91 59.40
CA ARG A 176 31.95 16.79 60.66
C ARG A 176 32.07 18.20 61.25
N LEU A 177 31.45 18.42 62.40
CA LEU A 177 31.67 19.61 63.21
C LEU A 177 32.89 19.33 64.09
N ASP A 178 34.03 19.90 63.72
CA ASP A 178 35.15 19.98 64.65
C ASP A 178 34.80 21.07 65.66
N MET A 179 34.59 20.68 66.91
CA MET A 179 34.45 21.63 68.02
C MET A 179 35.86 21.96 68.53
N ASP A 180 36.29 23.19 68.28
CA ASP A 180 37.42 23.78 69.01
C ASP A 180 37.01 23.96 70.46
N VAL A 181 37.64 23.17 71.34
CA VAL A 181 37.52 23.33 72.80
C VAL A 181 38.62 24.29 73.23
N GLY A 182 38.26 25.57 73.38
CA GLY A 182 39.05 26.60 74.06
C GLY A 182 38.74 26.67 75.55
#